data_AF-A0A9E5N9K9-F1
#
_entry.id   AF-A0A9E5N9K9-F1
#
_cell.length_a   1.000
_cell.length_b   1.000
_cell.length_c   1.000
_cell.angle_alpha   90.00
_cell.angle_beta   90.00
_cell.angle_gamma   90.00
#
_symmetry.space_group_name_H-M   'P 1'
#
loop_
_entity.id
_entity.type
_entity.pdbx_description
1 polymer ?
#
loop_
_entity_poly.entity_id
_entity_poly.type
_entity_poly.pdbx_seq_one_letter_code
_entity_poly.pdbx_strand_id
1 'polypeptide(L)'
;GNLPTLLYEAQRSLDFYHREMPTATRVERVILCADTDQLSGLDEYLEKNLGLPVAVCEPFRGIHYSDAQFNPEYLARAGAGFAPAVGLALRALEEIPEAPSMDLSVTGPESVLAKAAPKRLTWALA
;
A
#
# COMPACT_ATOMS: atom_id res chain seq x y z
N GLY A 1 -10.35 14.84 13.00
CA GLY A 1 -11.23 13.73 13.43
C GLY A 1 -10.89 13.31 14.85
N ASN A 2 -11.74 12.53 15.52
CA ASN A 2 -11.50 12.04 16.87
C ASN A 2 -10.60 10.78 16.84
N LEU A 3 -9.28 10.95 17.03
CA LEU A 3 -8.28 9.87 16.98
C LEU A 3 -8.56 8.72 17.97
N PRO A 4 -8.94 8.98 19.24
CA PRO A 4 -9.39 7.94 20.15
C PRO A 4 -10.53 7.06 19.62
N THR A 5 -11.53 7.66 18.98
CA THR A 5 -12.65 6.90 18.41
C THR A 5 -12.18 6.01 17.27
N LEU A 6 -11.34 6.52 16.38
CA LEU A 6 -10.78 5.72 15.29
C LEU A 6 -9.96 4.53 15.81
N LEU A 7 -9.11 4.77 16.82
CA LEU A 7 -8.34 3.72 17.47
C LEU A 7 -9.24 2.64 18.07
N TYR A 8 -10.29 3.05 18.79
CA TYR A 8 -11.25 2.12 19.39
C TYR A 8 -11.93 1.25 18.34
N GLU A 9 -12.41 1.84 17.23
CA GLU A 9 -13.05 1.07 16.15
C GLU A 9 -12.05 0.15 15.45
N ALA A 10 -10.82 0.60 15.21
CA ALA A 10 -9.76 -0.24 14.64
C ALA A 10 -9.44 -1.46 15.54
N GLN A 11 -9.27 -1.25 16.84
CA GLN A 11 -9.07 -2.32 17.82
C GLN A 11 -10.24 -3.29 17.82
N ARG A 12 -11.48 -2.77 17.85
CA ARG A 12 -12.70 -3.57 17.82
C ARG A 12 -12.79 -4.45 16.57
N SER A 13 -12.42 -3.92 15.40
CA SER A 13 -12.39 -4.68 14.15
C SER A 13 -11.34 -5.80 14.18
N LEU A 14 -10.14 -5.54 14.72
CA LEU A 14 -9.10 -6.56 14.88
C LEU A 14 -9.53 -7.66 15.85
N ASP A 15 -10.13 -7.28 16.99
CA ASP A 15 -10.66 -8.23 17.98
C ASP A 15 -11.81 -9.06 17.43
N PHE A 16 -12.66 -8.47 16.59
CA PHE A 16 -13.70 -9.20 15.88
C PHE A 16 -13.09 -10.22 14.91
N TYR A 17 -12.14 -9.80 14.07
CA TYR A 17 -11.47 -10.70 13.13
C TYR A 17 -10.82 -11.90 13.83
N HIS A 18 -10.08 -11.68 14.92
CA HIS A 18 -9.45 -12.77 15.67
C HIS A 18 -10.44 -13.74 16.30
N ARG A 19 -11.62 -13.25 16.73
CA ARG A 19 -12.68 -14.08 17.31
C ARG A 19 -13.38 -14.93 16.25
N GLU A 20 -13.70 -14.34 15.11
CA GLU A 20 -14.41 -15.04 14.03
C GLU A 20 -13.49 -15.97 13.22
N MET A 21 -12.19 -15.68 13.18
CA MET A 21 -11.19 -16.42 12.39
C MET A 21 -10.07 -16.98 13.28
N PRO A 22 -10.35 -17.84 14.27
CA PRO A 22 -9.38 -18.28 15.27
C PRO A 22 -8.24 -19.14 14.70
N THR A 23 -8.42 -19.73 13.52
CA THR A 23 -7.41 -20.54 12.82
C THR A 23 -6.67 -19.76 11.73
N ALA A 24 -7.08 -18.53 11.43
CA ALA A 24 -6.38 -17.70 10.46
C ALA A 24 -5.05 -17.21 11.03
N THR A 25 -4.11 -16.91 10.13
CA THR A 25 -2.87 -16.23 10.49
C THR A 25 -3.20 -14.91 11.18
N ARG A 26 -2.49 -14.62 12.27
CA ARG A 26 -2.66 -13.38 13.03
C ARG A 26 -2.36 -12.18 12.13
N VAL A 27 -3.05 -11.06 12.36
CA VAL A 27 -2.73 -9.81 11.67
C VAL A 27 -1.32 -9.36 12.07
N GLU A 28 -0.44 -9.24 11.09
CA GLU A 28 0.97 -8.87 11.30
C GLU A 28 1.22 -7.38 11.11
N ARG A 29 0.35 -6.68 10.37
CA ARG A 29 0.48 -5.24 10.12
C ARG A 29 -0.83 -4.59 9.68
N VAL A 30 -0.86 -3.27 9.73
CA VAL A 30 -1.93 -2.43 9.17
C VAL A 30 -1.37 -1.58 8.03
N ILE A 31 -2.11 -1.51 6.92
CA ILE A 31 -1.79 -0.65 5.78
C ILE A 31 -2.85 0.44 5.66
N LEU A 32 -2.44 1.71 5.66
CA LEU A 32 -3.32 2.86 5.55
C LEU A 32 -3.46 3.28 4.08
N CYS A 33 -4.67 3.21 3.56
CA CYS A 33 -5.05 3.61 2.21
C CYS A 33 -6.03 4.77 2.26
N ALA A 34 -5.54 5.98 2.53
CA ALA A 34 -6.33 7.21 2.51
C ALA A 34 -5.47 8.35 1.97
N ASP A 35 -6.08 9.50 1.73
CA ASP A 35 -5.34 10.68 1.30
C ASP A 35 -4.27 11.07 2.34
N THR A 36 -3.01 11.17 1.92
CA THR A 36 -1.87 11.22 2.84
C THR A 36 -1.82 12.52 3.64
N ASP A 37 -2.42 13.60 3.14
CA ASP A 37 -2.63 14.86 3.87
C ASP A 37 -3.46 14.66 5.15
N GLN A 38 -4.27 13.60 5.22
CA GLN A 38 -5.07 13.23 6.41
C GLN A 38 -4.39 12.18 7.29
N LEU A 39 -3.28 11.60 6.82
CA LEU A 39 -2.57 10.50 7.49
C LEU A 39 -1.35 10.95 8.29
N SER A 40 -0.94 12.22 8.20
CA SER A 40 0.25 12.72 8.92
C SER A 40 0.16 12.45 10.43
N GLY A 41 1.07 11.62 10.94
CA GLY A 41 1.16 11.21 12.34
C GLY A 41 0.09 10.20 12.79
N LEU A 42 -0.84 9.81 11.90
CA LEU A 42 -1.86 8.80 12.20
C LEU A 42 -1.24 7.39 12.24
N ASP A 43 -0.35 7.10 11.31
CA ASP A 43 0.43 5.87 11.27
C ASP A 43 1.21 5.65 12.57
N GLU A 44 1.99 6.63 13.00
CA GLU A 44 2.74 6.58 14.26
C GLU A 44 1.81 6.42 15.47
N TYR A 45 0.71 7.17 15.50
CA TYR A 45 -0.29 7.09 16.57
C TYR A 45 -0.91 5.70 16.65
N LEU A 46 -1.34 5.14 15.52
CA LEU A 46 -1.95 3.81 15.48
C LEU A 46 -0.92 2.72 15.80
N GLU A 47 0.30 2.81 15.29
CA GLU A 47 1.37 1.83 15.55
C GLU A 47 1.66 1.73 17.05
N LYS A 48 1.83 2.88 17.71
CA LYS A 48 2.08 2.95 19.15
C LYS A 48 0.94 2.33 19.97
N ASN A 49 -0.31 2.55 19.58
CA ASN A 49 -1.48 2.14 20.37
C ASN A 49 -2.00 0.73 20.03
N LEU A 50 -1.77 0.26 18.80
CA LEU A 50 -2.14 -1.09 18.37
C LEU A 50 -1.04 -2.12 18.68
N GLY A 51 0.22 -1.68 18.82
CA GLY A 51 1.36 -2.57 18.99
C GLY A 51 1.64 -3.43 17.75
N LEU A 52 1.22 -2.94 16.58
CA LEU A 52 1.40 -3.58 15.28
C LEU A 52 2.04 -2.57 14.33
N PRO A 53 2.96 -2.99 13.44
CA PRO A 53 3.50 -2.12 12.40
C PRO A 53 2.38 -1.49 11.57
N VAL A 54 2.43 -0.16 11.39
CA VAL A 54 1.49 0.57 10.53
C VAL A 54 2.28 1.23 9.41
N ALA A 55 1.82 1.09 8.17
CA ALA A 55 2.46 1.74 7.03
C ALA A 55 1.43 2.39 6.12
N VAL A 56 1.79 3.51 5.50
CA VAL A 56 1.00 4.12 4.43
C VAL A 56 1.21 3.35 3.13
N CYS A 57 0.14 3.11 2.37
CA CYS A 57 0.25 2.40 1.11
C CYS A 57 0.95 3.26 0.03
N GLU A 58 1.72 2.60 -0.83
CA GLU A 58 2.34 3.21 -2.01
C GLU A 58 1.78 2.56 -3.27
N PRO A 59 0.58 2.94 -3.73
CA PRO A 59 -0.10 2.19 -4.79
C PRO A 59 0.58 2.32 -6.16
N PHE A 60 1.39 3.35 -6.37
CA PHE A 60 2.18 3.53 -7.59
C PHE A 60 3.55 2.84 -7.53
N ARG A 61 3.88 2.14 -6.43
CA ARG A 61 5.12 1.38 -6.33
C ARG A 61 5.16 0.31 -7.42
N GLY A 62 6.18 0.37 -8.27
CA GLY A 62 6.33 -0.55 -9.41
C GLY A 62 5.53 -0.16 -10.66
N ILE A 63 4.84 0.98 -10.66
CA ILE A 63 4.18 1.54 -11.85
C ILE A 63 5.10 2.59 -12.47
N HIS A 64 5.43 2.43 -13.74
CA HIS A 64 6.18 3.43 -14.50
C HIS A 64 5.25 4.53 -15.01
N TYR A 65 5.59 5.78 -14.70
CA TYR A 65 4.91 6.97 -15.21
C TYR A 65 5.95 8.02 -15.64
N SER A 66 5.51 8.97 -16.47
CA SER A 66 6.36 10.07 -16.92
C SER A 66 6.17 11.29 -16.03
N ASP A 67 7.25 11.81 -15.47
CA ASP A 67 7.26 13.04 -14.66
C ASP A 67 6.80 14.27 -15.48
N ALA A 68 6.83 14.20 -16.81
CA ALA A 68 6.30 15.24 -17.68
C ALA A 68 4.77 15.25 -17.75
N GLN A 69 4.12 14.12 -17.44
CA GLN A 69 2.66 13.98 -17.46
C GLN A 69 2.06 13.98 -16.05
N PHE A 70 2.80 13.47 -15.07
CA PHE A 70 2.35 13.34 -13.69
C PHE A 70 3.34 14.00 -12.74
N ASN A 71 2.84 14.85 -11.84
CA ASN A 71 3.68 15.48 -10.82
C ASN A 71 4.05 14.44 -9.74
N PRO A 72 5.34 14.09 -9.57
CA PRO A 72 5.77 13.09 -8.58
C PRO A 72 5.46 13.51 -7.13
N GLU A 73 5.55 14.79 -6.79
CA GLU A 73 5.24 15.28 -5.45
C GLU A 73 3.75 15.12 -5.13
N TYR A 74 2.89 15.35 -6.13
CA TYR A 74 1.45 15.12 -5.97
C TYR A 74 1.15 13.63 -5.77
N LEU A 75 1.78 12.76 -6.56
CA LEU A 75 1.60 11.31 -6.39
C LEU A 75 2.14 10.80 -5.06
N ALA A 76 3.23 11.36 -4.53
CA ALA A 76 3.71 11.02 -3.19
C ALA A 76 2.72 11.47 -2.10
N ARG A 77 2.14 12.67 -2.23
CA ARG A 77 1.27 13.26 -1.21
C ARG A 77 -0.18 12.78 -1.24
N ALA A 78 -0.73 12.49 -2.42
CA ALA A 78 -2.12 12.05 -2.55
C ALA A 78 -2.23 10.56 -2.92
N GLY A 79 -1.08 9.90 -3.14
CA GLY A 79 -1.02 8.59 -3.78
C GLY A 79 -1.82 7.52 -3.08
N ALA A 80 -1.76 7.47 -1.75
CA ALA A 80 -2.47 6.46 -0.96
C ALA A 80 -3.99 6.49 -1.14
N GLY A 81 -4.57 7.65 -1.47
CA GLY A 81 -5.98 7.80 -1.82
C GLY A 81 -6.36 7.15 -3.16
N PHE A 82 -5.40 6.92 -4.05
CA PHE A 82 -5.61 6.27 -5.35
C PHE A 82 -5.59 4.74 -5.29
N ALA A 83 -5.34 4.12 -4.13
CA ALA A 83 -5.25 2.67 -4.03
C ALA A 83 -6.45 1.92 -4.64
N PRO A 84 -7.72 2.35 -4.44
CA PRO A 84 -8.86 1.70 -5.10
C PRO A 84 -8.83 1.82 -6.63
N ALA A 85 -8.48 3.01 -7.16
CA ALA A 85 -8.43 3.26 -8.60
C ALA A 85 -7.32 2.47 -9.28
N VAL A 86 -6.14 2.41 -8.65
CA VAL A 86 -5.03 1.59 -9.13
C VAL A 86 -5.42 0.12 -9.11
N GLY A 87 -6.01 -0.39 -8.03
CA GLY A 87 -6.46 -1.79 -7.96
C GLY A 87 -7.46 -2.16 -9.07
N LEU A 88 -8.41 -1.27 -9.38
CA LEU A 88 -9.35 -1.45 -10.50
C LEU A 88 -8.63 -1.47 -11.86
N ALA A 89 -7.67 -0.58 -12.07
CA ALA A 89 -6.88 -0.55 -13.29
C ALA A 89 -6.04 -1.82 -13.46
N LEU A 90 -5.38 -2.29 -12.40
CA LEU A 90 -4.59 -3.52 -12.43
C LEU A 90 -5.44 -4.74 -12.75
N ARG A 91 -6.64 -4.83 -12.17
CA ARG A 91 -7.59 -5.91 -12.47
C ARG A 91 -7.96 -5.96 -13.95
N ALA A 92 -8.11 -4.80 -14.61
CA ALA A 92 -8.39 -4.75 -16.03
C ALA A 92 -7.21 -5.23 -16.90
N LEU A 93 -6.00 -5.31 -16.32
CA LEU A 93 -4.78 -5.76 -16.99
C LEU A 93 -4.39 -7.20 -16.62
N GLU A 94 -5.17 -7.92 -15.79
CA GLU A 94 -4.82 -9.28 -15.31
C GLU A 94 -4.59 -10.30 -16.43
N GLU A 95 -5.19 -10.10 -17.61
CA GLU A 95 -4.95 -10.95 -18.79
C GLU A 95 -3.62 -10.65 -19.51
N ILE A 96 -2.90 -9.61 -19.09
CA ILE A 96 -1.60 -9.21 -19.63
C ILE A 96 -0.49 -9.82 -18.76
N PRO A 97 0.37 -10.71 -19.29
CA PRO A 97 1.39 -11.43 -18.51
C PRO A 97 2.41 -10.54 -17.78
N GLU A 98 2.56 -9.28 -18.17
CA GLU A 98 3.48 -8.30 -17.58
C GLU A 98 2.78 -7.15 -16.84
N ALA A 99 1.50 -7.30 -16.48
CA ALA A 99 0.80 -6.27 -15.73
C ALA A 99 1.47 -6.02 -14.36
N PRO A 100 1.62 -4.75 -13.94
CA PRO A 100 2.08 -4.44 -12.59
C PRO A 100 1.11 -5.02 -11.55
N SER A 101 1.62 -5.36 -10.37
CA SER A 101 0.79 -5.74 -9.22
C SER A 101 0.87 -4.66 -8.14
N MET A 102 -0.18 -4.54 -7.33
CA MET A 102 -0.15 -3.67 -6.15
C MET A 102 0.57 -4.41 -5.03
N ASP A 103 1.81 -4.02 -4.77
CA ASP A 103 2.58 -4.59 -3.68
C ASP A 103 2.18 -3.95 -2.35
N LEU A 104 1.27 -4.63 -1.63
CA LEU A 104 0.90 -4.24 -0.26
C LEU A 104 1.96 -4.62 0.77
N SER A 105 3.03 -5.31 0.37
CA SER A 105 4.21 -5.49 1.21
C SER A 105 5.00 -4.17 1.21
N VAL A 106 4.56 -3.22 2.05
CA VAL A 106 5.41 -2.07 2.39
C VAL A 106 6.61 -2.63 3.15
N THR A 107 7.65 -2.99 2.42
CA THR A 107 8.90 -3.43 3.02
C THR A 107 9.59 -2.21 3.62
N GLY A 108 10.18 -2.37 4.79
CA GLY A 108 11.05 -1.35 5.38
C GLY A 108 12.20 -0.97 4.43
N PRO A 109 12.93 0.12 4.74
CA PRO A 109 13.94 0.70 3.85
C PRO A 109 15.02 -0.28 3.32
N GLU A 110 15.22 -1.43 3.98
CA GLU A 110 16.22 -2.43 3.61
C GLU A 110 15.88 -3.29 2.37
N SER A 111 14.62 -3.35 1.91
CA SER A 111 14.27 -4.22 0.76
C SER A 111 14.53 -3.61 -0.62
N VAL A 112 14.73 -2.29 -0.68
CA VAL A 112 14.75 -1.50 -1.92
C VAL A 112 15.88 -1.96 -2.86
N LEU A 113 16.96 -2.53 -2.31
CA LEU A 113 18.13 -2.97 -3.07
C LEU A 113 17.96 -4.35 -3.72
N ALA A 114 16.99 -5.18 -3.33
CA ALA A 114 16.91 -6.57 -3.79
C ALA A 114 16.10 -6.78 -5.07
N LYS A 115 15.23 -5.84 -5.48
CA LYS A 115 14.25 -6.05 -6.56
C LYS A 115 14.37 -5.10 -7.76
N ALA A 116 15.50 -4.40 -7.90
CA ALA A 116 15.80 -3.57 -9.07
C ALA A 116 16.65 -4.33 -10.10
N ALA A 117 16.09 -5.35 -10.73
CA ALA A 117 16.65 -5.87 -11.98
C ALA A 117 15.85 -5.29 -13.16
N PRO A 118 16.44 -4.42 -14.02
CA PRO A 118 15.72 -3.88 -15.16
C PRO A 118 15.50 -4.99 -16.18
N LYS A 119 14.26 -5.44 -16.39
CA LYS A 119 13.93 -6.33 -17.50
C LYS A 119 14.08 -5.54 -18.80
N ARG A 120 15.16 -5.80 -19.54
CA ARG A 120 15.45 -5.21 -20.84
C ARG A 120 14.58 -5.88 -21.91
N LEU A 121 13.80 -5.09 -22.64
CA LEU A 121 13.15 -5.51 -23.88
C LEU A 121 14.18 -5.54 -25.01
N THR A 122 14.81 -6.69 -25.25
CA THR A 122 15.55 -6.92 -26.49
C THR A 122 14.58 -7.43 -27.55
N TRP A 123 14.29 -6.58 -28.53
CA TRP A 123 13.66 -6.96 -29.79
C TRP A 123 14.70 -7.61 -30.71
N ALA A 124 14.41 -8.81 -31.20
CA ALA A 124 14.99 -9.41 -32.41
C ALA A 124 14.03 -10.55 -32.80
N LEU A 125 13.14 -10.39 -33.79
CA LEU A 125 13.41 -10.49 -35.22
C LEU A 125 14.45 -11.58 -35.55
N ALA A 126 13.97 -12.81 -35.69
CA ALA A 126 14.31 -13.76 -36.75
C ALA A 126 13.20 -14.82 -36.83
#